data_AF-A0A4R9B3H7-F1
#
_entry.id   AF-A0A4R9B3H7-F1
#
_cell.length_a   1.000
_cell.length_b   1.000
_cell.length_c   1.000
_cell.angle_alpha   90.00
_cell.angle_beta   90.00
_cell.angle_gamma   90.00
#
_symmetry.space_group_name_H-M   'P 1'
#
loop_
_entity.id
_entity.type
_entity.pdbx_description
1 polymer ?
#
loop_
_entity_poly.entity_id
_entity_poly.type
_entity_poly.pdbx_seq_one_letter_code
_entity_poly.pdbx_strand_id
1 'polypeptide(L)'
;MAGYGAGAAFRNDVNAIDVTSAEGKRRLVDIVEISPVEWCVRDSAIPADDPRALRGFIQRVGGAFEVTNLHRLRERSYYSSFDAAAASLESRSTLAGAVR
;
A
#
# COMPACT_ATOMS: atom_id res chain seq x y z
N MET A 1 -33.90 -9.75 4.97
CA MET A 1 -33.24 -8.75 4.10
C MET A 1 -31.84 -8.55 4.67
N ALA A 2 -30.81 -8.90 3.88
CA ALA A 2 -29.36 -8.78 4.10
C ALA A 2 -28.78 -9.22 5.46
N GLY A 3 -28.28 -10.46 5.51
CA GLY A 3 -27.38 -10.92 6.56
C GLY A 3 -25.99 -10.31 6.38
N TYR A 4 -25.45 -9.73 7.45
CA TYR A 4 -24.04 -9.37 7.55
C TYR A 4 -23.22 -10.68 7.56
N GLY A 5 -22.63 -11.00 6.40
CA GLY A 5 -21.76 -12.15 6.22
C GLY A 5 -20.59 -12.10 7.19
N ALA A 6 -20.32 -13.27 7.78
CA ALA A 6 -19.26 -13.60 8.70
C ALA A 6 -17.97 -12.79 8.51
N GLY A 7 -17.49 -12.22 9.62
CA GLY A 7 -16.15 -11.66 9.72
C GLY A 7 -15.11 -12.73 9.43
N ALA A 8 -14.52 -12.67 8.24
CA ALA A 8 -13.20 -13.22 8.02
C ALA A 8 -12.26 -12.34 8.85
N ALA A 9 -11.91 -12.82 10.04
CA ALA A 9 -10.79 -12.28 10.79
C ALA A 9 -9.55 -12.40 9.89
N PHE A 10 -9.19 -11.30 9.23
CA PHE A 10 -7.88 -11.18 8.59
C PHE A 10 -6.86 -11.35 9.71
N ARG A 11 -6.16 -12.48 9.67
CA ARG A 11 -5.17 -12.85 10.68
C ARG A 11 -4.18 -11.71 10.82
N ASN A 12 -3.94 -11.36 12.07
CA ASN A 12 -3.00 -10.37 12.58
C ASN A 12 -1.57 -10.93 12.48
N ASP A 13 -1.18 -11.31 11.28
CA ASP A 13 0.20 -11.66 10.93
C ASP A 13 0.73 -10.47 10.14
N VAL A 14 1.79 -9.84 10.65
CA VAL A 14 2.61 -8.85 9.94
C VAL A 14 3.19 -9.53 8.69
N ASN A 15 2.37 -9.64 7.65
CA ASN A 15 2.71 -10.30 6.41
C ASN A 15 3.49 -9.30 5.56
N ALA A 16 4.82 -9.45 5.55
CA ALA A 16 5.61 -9.03 4.40
C ALA A 16 5.06 -9.81 3.19
N ILE A 17 4.37 -9.11 2.28
CA ILE A 17 3.84 -9.74 1.07
C ILE A 17 5.01 -9.89 0.09
N ASP A 18 5.40 -11.13 -0.23
CA ASP A 18 6.45 -11.41 -1.21
C ASP A 18 5.85 -11.54 -2.63
N VAL A 19 5.76 -10.44 -3.39
CA VAL A 19 5.22 -10.43 -4.77
C VAL A 19 6.33 -10.49 -5.82
N THR A 20 6.41 -11.58 -6.61
CA THR A 20 7.56 -11.81 -7.51
C THR A 20 7.34 -11.12 -8.85
N SER A 21 7.96 -9.98 -9.07
CA SER A 21 8.05 -9.36 -10.39
C SER A 21 9.37 -9.73 -11.08
N ALA A 22 9.30 -10.02 -12.38
CA ALA A 22 10.38 -10.56 -13.22
C ALA A 22 11.58 -9.62 -13.44
N GLU A 23 11.61 -8.43 -12.82
CA GLU A 23 12.68 -7.43 -12.96
C GLU A 23 13.42 -7.10 -11.64
N GLY A 24 13.71 -8.11 -10.82
CA GLY A 24 14.96 -8.18 -10.06
C GLY A 24 15.27 -7.11 -9.00
N LYS A 25 14.31 -6.27 -8.58
CA LYS A 25 14.44 -5.47 -7.35
C LYS A 25 13.07 -5.25 -6.70
N ARG A 26 12.56 -6.31 -6.07
CA ARG A 26 11.41 -6.21 -5.16
C ARG A 26 11.76 -5.21 -4.07
N ARG A 27 11.02 -4.11 -3.99
CA ARG A 27 11.08 -3.25 -2.82
C ARG A 27 10.09 -3.84 -1.84
N LEU A 28 10.61 -4.50 -0.83
CA LEU A 28 9.79 -4.95 0.29
C LEU A 28 9.19 -3.70 0.94
N VAL A 29 7.88 -3.73 1.18
CA VAL A 29 7.18 -2.67 1.91
C VAL A 29 6.62 -3.25 3.19
N ASP A 30 6.73 -2.48 4.26
CA ASP A 30 6.07 -2.80 5.53
C ASP A 30 4.69 -2.14 5.55
N ILE A 31 3.67 -2.94 5.84
CA ILE A 31 2.29 -2.48 5.98
C ILE A 31 1.94 -2.53 7.46
N VAL A 32 1.68 -1.37 8.03
CA VAL A 32 1.33 -1.20 9.44
C VAL A 32 -0.11 -0.76 9.55
N GLU A 33 -0.95 -1.55 10.21
CA GLU A 33 -2.32 -1.16 10.53
C GLU A 33 -2.33 -0.02 11.54
N ILE A 34 -3.02 1.08 11.20
CA ILE A 34 -3.26 2.22 12.10
C ILE A 34 -4.66 2.09 12.73
N SER A 35 -5.63 1.63 11.94
CA SER A 35 -7.00 1.34 12.36
C SER A 35 -7.60 0.22 11.51
N PRO A 36 -8.79 -0.31 11.87
CA PRO A 36 -9.45 -1.37 11.08
C PRO A 36 -9.76 -1.02 9.62
N VAL A 37 -9.64 0.26 9.25
CA VAL A 37 -9.89 0.77 7.90
C VAL A 37 -8.71 1.57 7.34
N GLU A 38 -7.57 1.62 8.02
CA GLU A 38 -6.45 2.47 7.62
C GLU A 38 -5.10 1.82 7.88
N TRP A 39 -4.25 1.84 6.87
CA TRP A 39 -2.93 1.24 6.88
C TRP A 39 -1.86 2.22 6.37
N CYS A 40 -0.74 2.24 7.05
CA CYS A 40 0.47 2.95 6.67
C CYS A 40 1.38 2.02 5.86
N VAL A 41 1.88 2.48 4.72
CA VAL A 41 2.84 1.72 3.89
C VAL A 41 4.20 2.38 3.94
N ARG A 42 5.23 1.61 4.27
CA ARG A 42 6.61 2.05 4.43
C ARG A 42 7.56 1.24 3.57
N ASP A 43 8.65 1.85 3.12
CA ASP A 43 9.78 1.17 2.50
C ASP A 43 10.56 0.44 3.60
N SER A 44 10.57 -0.90 3.58
CA SER A 44 11.20 -1.70 4.65
C SER A 44 12.73 -1.66 4.59
N ALA A 45 13.31 -1.13 3.51
CA ALA A 45 14.75 -0.90 3.40
C ALA A 45 15.20 0.38 4.14
N ILE A 46 14.26 1.20 4.64
CA ILE A 46 14.53 2.45 5.33
C ILE A 46 14.10 2.30 6.81
N PRO A 47 14.93 2.77 7.78
CA PRO A 47 14.54 2.77 9.19
C PRO A 47 13.18 3.41 9.44
N ALA A 48 12.36 2.79 10.29
CA ALA A 48 10.98 3.22 10.53
C ALA A 48 10.84 4.61 11.16
N ASP A 49 11.91 5.12 11.79
CA ASP A 49 12.02 6.46 12.34
C ASP A 49 12.42 7.53 11.30
N ASP A 50 12.87 7.12 10.11
CA ASP A 50 13.15 8.03 9.00
C ASP A 50 11.84 8.31 8.22
N PRO A 51 11.36 9.58 8.15
CA PRO A 51 10.17 9.95 7.39
C PRO A 51 10.22 9.55 5.91
N ARG A 52 11.40 9.35 5.33
CA ARG A 52 11.58 8.89 3.95
C ARG A 52 11.11 7.45 3.72
N ALA A 53 10.97 6.67 4.80
CA ALA A 53 10.35 5.35 4.72
C ALA A 53 8.89 5.45 4.28
N LEU A 54 8.18 6.54 4.60
CA LEU A 54 6.75 6.64 4.35
C LEU A 54 6.43 6.72 2.85
N ARG A 55 5.68 5.75 2.33
CA ARG A 55 5.22 5.71 0.92
C ARG A 55 3.85 6.33 0.75
N GLY A 56 2.97 6.07 1.71
CA GLY A 56 1.58 6.48 1.60
C GLY A 56 0.69 5.75 2.59
N PHE A 57 -0.60 5.96 2.37
CA PHE A 57 -1.67 5.38 3.17
C PHE A 57 -2.64 4.63 2.28
N ILE A 58 -3.19 3.56 2.82
CA ILE A 58 -4.33 2.85 2.25
C ILE A 58 -5.48 3.04 3.22
N GLN A 59 -6.63 3.50 2.73
CA GLN A 59 -7.84 3.60 3.53
C GLN A 59 -8.98 2.83 2.86
N ARG A 60 -9.72 2.04 3.63
CA ARG A 60 -10.94 1.41 3.15
C ARG A 60 -12.08 2.43 3.18
N VAL A 61 -12.64 2.73 2.02
CA VAL A 61 -13.76 3.65 1.84
C VAL A 61 -14.89 2.91 1.12
N GLY A 62 -15.94 2.57 1.86
CA GLY A 62 -17.03 1.72 1.37
C GLY A 62 -16.52 0.34 0.93
N GLY A 63 -16.71 0.02 -0.36
CA GLY A 63 -16.28 -1.23 -0.99
C GLY A 63 -14.91 -1.17 -1.67
N ALA A 64 -14.16 -0.08 -1.54
CA ALA A 64 -12.89 0.14 -2.22
C ALA A 64 -11.76 0.51 -1.25
N PHE A 65 -10.54 0.44 -1.76
CA PHE A 65 -9.31 0.87 -1.10
C PHE A 65 -8.79 2.12 -1.78
N GLU A 66 -8.87 3.24 -1.06
CA GLU A 66 -8.28 4.51 -1.46
C GLU A 66 -6.79 4.50 -1.12
N VAL A 67 -5.97 4.96 -2.05
CA VAL A 67 -4.53 5.13 -1.87
C VAL A 67 -4.17 6.60 -1.92
N THR A 68 -3.50 7.07 -0.87
CA THR A 68 -2.82 8.36 -0.84
C THR A 68 -1.33 8.13 -0.99
N ASN A 69 -0.78 8.45 -2.17
CA ASN A 69 0.65 8.29 -2.48
C ASN A 69 1.40 9.61 -2.21
N LEU A 70 2.33 9.59 -1.24
CA LEU A 70 3.05 10.80 -0.84
C LEU A 70 4.16 11.21 -1.82
N HIS A 71 4.58 10.30 -2.70
CA HIS A 71 5.52 10.60 -3.78
C HIS A 71 4.83 11.13 -5.04
N ARG A 72 3.49 11.01 -5.11
CA ARG A 72 2.66 11.44 -6.24
C ARG A 72 1.41 12.16 -5.73
N LEU A 73 1.63 13.39 -5.29
CA LEU A 73 0.60 14.27 -4.70
C LEU A 73 -0.53 14.70 -5.65
N ARG A 74 -0.65 14.10 -6.84
CA ARG A 74 -1.57 14.60 -7.87
C ARG A 74 -3.01 14.10 -7.69
N GLU A 75 -3.24 12.83 -7.34
CA GLU A 75 -4.60 12.26 -7.31
C GLU A 75 -4.74 11.12 -6.29
N ARG A 76 -5.97 10.92 -5.80
CA ARG A 76 -6.38 9.73 -5.02
C ARG A 76 -6.71 8.60 -5.98
N SER A 77 -6.08 7.44 -5.78
CA SER A 77 -6.37 6.25 -6.57
C SER A 77 -7.25 5.29 -5.79
N TYR A 78 -8.19 4.62 -6.46
CA TYR A 78 -9.09 3.66 -5.85
C TYR A 78 -8.89 2.28 -6.47
N TYR A 79 -8.83 1.27 -5.61
CA TYR A 79 -8.64 -0.12 -5.99
C TYR A 79 -9.74 -0.99 -5.39
N SER A 80 -10.12 -2.04 -6.10
CA SER A 80 -11.11 -3.03 -5.62
C SER A 80 -10.50 -4.06 -4.65
N SER A 81 -9.17 -4.16 -4.57
CA SER A 81 -8.47 -5.07 -3.67
C SER A 81 -7.34 -4.38 -2.90
N PHE A 82 -7.07 -4.90 -1.71
CA PHE A 82 -6.00 -4.40 -0.85
C PHE A 82 -4.62 -4.65 -1.48
N ASP A 83 -4.39 -5.83 -2.05
CA ASP A 83 -3.11 -6.17 -2.69
C ASP A 83 -2.79 -5.23 -3.86
N ALA A 84 -3.78 -4.87 -4.68
CA ALA A 84 -3.59 -3.93 -5.77
C ALA A 84 -3.26 -2.51 -5.26
N ALA A 85 -3.91 -2.09 -4.17
CA ALA A 85 -3.60 -0.84 -3.49
C ALA A 85 -2.16 -0.83 -2.95
N ALA A 86 -1.72 -1.90 -2.28
CA ALA A 86 -0.37 -2.03 -1.77
C ALA A 86 0.69 -2.01 -2.89
N ALA A 87 0.49 -2.79 -3.96
CA ALA A 87 1.39 -2.84 -5.10
C ALA A 87 1.58 -1.47 -5.79
N SER A 88 0.56 -0.61 -5.75
CA SER A 88 0.64 0.75 -6.31
C SER A 88 1.66 1.65 -5.58
N LEU A 89 1.97 1.34 -4.32
CA LEU A 89 2.90 2.09 -3.46
C LEU A 89 4.33 1.53 -3.50
N GLU A 90 4.53 0.31 -4.02
CA GLU A 90 5.85 -0.31 -4.21
C GLU A 90 6.64 0.33 -5.37
N SER A 91 5.91 0.76 -6.40
CA SER A 91 6.47 1.28 -7.63
C SER A 91 7.09 2.66 -7.41
N ARG A 92 8.43 2.72 -7.31
CA ARG A 92 9.16 3.94 -7.69
C ARG A 92 8.97 4.10 -9.19
N SER A 93 7.86 4.67 -9.63
CA SER A 93 7.75 5.10 -11.00
C SER A 93 8.62 6.34 -11.15
N THR A 94 9.89 6.08 -11.44
CA THR A 94 10.85 6.98 -12.04
C THR A 94 10.22 7.54 -13.30
N LEU A 95 9.57 8.69 -13.17
CA LEU A 95 9.30 9.56 -14.31
C LEU A 95 9.80 10.95 -13.93
N ALA A 96 11.10 11.01 -13.73
CA ALA A 96 11.88 12.24 -13.66
C ALA A 96 13.22 11.96 -14.34
N GLY A 97 13.26 12.14 -15.67
CA GLY A 97 14.45 11.90 -16.47
C GLY A 97 14.20 11.46 -17.91
N ALA A 98 13.20 12.02 -18.59
CA ALA A 98 13.11 11.96 -20.05
C ALA A 98 12.64 13.32 -20.56
N VAL A 99 13.46 14.35 -20.33
CA VAL A 99 13.46 15.55 -21.16
C VAL A 99 14.59 15.34 -22.17
N ARG A 100 14.21 15.45 -23.44
CA ARG A 100 15.01 15.23 -24.63
C ARG A 100 16.21 16.15 -24.73
#